data_AF-A0A7S7SJX9-F1
#
_entry.id   AF-A0A7S7SJX9-F1
#
_cell.length_a   1.000
_cell.length_b   1.000
_cell.length_c   1.000
_cell.angle_alpha   90.00
_cell.angle_beta   90.00
_cell.angle_gamma   90.00
#
_symmetry.space_group_name_H-M   'P 1'
#
loop_
_entity.id
_entity.type
_entity.pdbx_description
1 polymer ?
#
loop_
_entity_poly.entity_id
_entity_poly.type
_entity_poly.pdbx_seq_one_letter_code
_entity_poly.pdbx_strand_id
1 'polypeptide(L)'
;MSDVIAEYQQWKQKGGDLRAKAKLAMEARFRELLQEAVRLSEEYRADFGPGLKPPPAVTSFRYKAGKPKKAAAPKPAPAAAATAAAPAPKKEQPPAKPDPKLQGLQKRLAAAQKKVETAKAAGKPTRDLEDRVYEIEDALRVAGSTD
;
A
#
# COMPACT_ATOMS: atom_id res chain seq x y z
N MET A 1 28.11 -40.57 37.48
CA MET A 1 26.91 -39.78 37.13
C MET A 1 27.40 -38.38 36.84
N SER A 2 27.30 -37.93 35.59
CA SER A 2 27.58 -36.52 35.24
C SER A 2 26.73 -35.61 36.11
N ASP A 3 27.33 -34.54 36.61
CA ASP A 3 26.68 -33.64 37.55
C ASP A 3 25.63 -32.80 36.81
N VAL A 4 24.39 -33.31 36.78
CA VAL A 4 23.23 -32.71 36.09
C VAL A 4 23.01 -31.26 36.51
N ILE A 5 23.37 -30.91 37.73
CA ILE A 5 23.27 -29.54 38.27
C ILE A 5 24.27 -28.62 37.55
N ALA A 6 25.51 -29.08 37.33
CA ALA A 6 26.51 -28.32 36.59
C ALA A 6 26.10 -28.13 35.12
N GLU A 7 25.52 -29.15 34.50
CA GLU A 7 25.02 -29.05 33.12
C GLU A 7 23.87 -28.02 33.01
N TYR A 8 22.92 -28.04 33.94
CA TYR A 8 21.84 -27.03 33.99
C TYR A 8 22.38 -25.60 34.14
N GLN A 9 23.36 -25.39 35.03
CA GLN A 9 23.98 -24.07 35.22
C GLN A 9 24.66 -23.57 33.94
N GLN A 10 25.38 -24.46 33.23
CA GLN A 10 25.99 -24.14 31.94
C GLN A 10 24.94 -23.76 30.90
N TRP A 11 23.84 -24.50 30.79
CA TRP A 11 22.74 -24.17 29.88
C TRP A 11 22.11 -22.82 30.21
N LYS A 12 21.96 -22.50 31.50
CA LYS A 12 21.42 -21.21 31.94
C LYS A 12 22.35 -20.04 31.56
N GLN A 13 23.66 -20.20 31.74
CA GLN A 13 24.65 -19.19 31.32
C GLN A 13 24.65 -19.02 29.81
N LYS A 14 24.78 -20.12 29.05
CA LYS A 14 24.74 -20.10 27.57
C LYS A 14 23.45 -19.47 27.04
N GLY A 15 22.30 -19.79 27.64
CA GLY A 15 21.02 -19.20 27.28
C GLY A 15 20.96 -17.68 27.55
N GLY A 16 21.56 -17.23 28.66
CA GLY A 16 21.73 -15.81 28.96
C GLY A 16 22.59 -15.09 27.93
N ASP A 17 23.74 -15.64 27.61
CA ASP A 17 24.69 -15.08 26.64
C ASP A 17 24.11 -15.02 25.24
N LEU A 18 23.39 -16.07 24.81
CA LEU A 18 22.69 -16.09 23.53
C LEU A 18 21.62 -15.00 23.43
N ARG A 19 20.86 -14.75 24.51
CA ARG A 19 19.87 -13.66 24.54
C ARG A 19 20.54 -12.30 24.48
N ALA A 20 21.62 -12.09 25.22
CA ALA A 20 22.38 -10.84 25.18
C ALA A 20 22.95 -10.59 23.77
N LYS A 21 23.54 -11.62 23.15
CA LYS A 21 24.07 -11.55 21.79
C LYS A 21 22.98 -11.27 20.76
N ALA A 22 21.83 -11.94 20.88
CA ALA A 22 20.68 -11.70 19.99
C ALA A 22 20.16 -10.27 20.12
N LYS A 23 20.02 -9.76 21.35
CA LYS A 23 19.62 -8.37 21.61
C LYS A 23 20.57 -7.38 20.95
N LEU A 24 21.87 -7.51 21.20
CA LEU A 24 22.90 -6.64 20.61
C LEU A 24 22.88 -6.70 19.07
N ALA A 25 22.75 -7.89 18.48
CA ALA A 25 22.68 -8.05 17.04
C ALA A 25 21.42 -7.40 16.43
N MET A 26 20.26 -7.52 17.09
CA MET A 26 19.02 -6.86 16.66
C MET A 26 19.13 -5.34 16.76
N GLU A 27 19.70 -4.83 17.85
CA GLU A 27 19.91 -3.39 18.03
C GLU A 27 20.90 -2.82 17.02
N ALA A 28 21.98 -3.55 16.70
CA ALA A 28 22.96 -3.14 15.69
C ALA A 28 22.29 -3.03 14.30
N ARG A 29 21.58 -4.08 13.87
CA ARG A 29 20.84 -4.07 12.60
C ARG A 29 19.82 -2.94 12.52
N PHE A 30 19.12 -2.66 13.62
CA PHE A 30 18.17 -1.57 13.67
C PHE A 30 18.85 -0.21 13.46
N ARG A 31 20.01 0.01 14.07
CA ARG A 31 20.79 1.25 13.88
C ARG A 31 21.32 1.38 12.45
N GLU A 32 21.82 0.29 11.87
CA GLU A 32 22.26 0.25 10.46
C GLU A 32 21.12 0.65 9.51
N LEU A 33 19.93 0.06 9.70
CA LEU A 33 18.74 0.39 8.90
C LEU A 33 18.35 1.86 9.03
N LEU A 34 18.43 2.45 10.23
CA LEU A 34 18.16 3.86 10.43
C LEU A 34 19.18 4.77 9.73
N GLN A 35 20.46 4.39 9.75
CA GLN A 35 21.51 5.13 9.03
C GLN A 35 21.30 5.06 7.51
N GLU A 36 20.93 3.90 7.00
CA GLU A 36 20.58 3.72 5.59
C GLU A 36 19.37 4.57 5.20
N ALA A 37 18.31 4.56 6.00
CA ALA A 37 17.13 5.39 5.76
C ALA A 37 17.46 6.89 5.73
N VAL A 38 18.39 7.36 6.57
CA VAL A 38 18.88 8.75 6.52
C VAL A 38 19.60 9.02 5.20
N ARG A 39 20.52 8.16 4.78
CA ARG A 39 21.23 8.32 3.49
C ARG A 39 20.25 8.38 2.31
N LEU A 40 19.28 7.47 2.25
CA LEU A 40 18.24 7.50 1.20
C LEU A 40 17.43 8.80 1.23
N SER A 41 17.17 9.35 2.42
CA SER A 41 16.44 10.62 2.54
C SER A 41 17.26 11.82 2.06
N GLU A 42 18.58 11.77 2.21
CA GLU A 42 19.52 12.79 1.73
C GLU A 42 19.68 12.69 0.21
N GLU A 43 19.84 11.48 -0.34
CA GLU A 43 19.86 11.22 -1.79
C GLU A 43 18.56 11.69 -2.44
N TYR A 44 17.40 11.33 -1.86
CA TYR A 44 16.11 11.81 -2.36
C TYR A 44 16.00 13.33 -2.32
N ARG A 45 16.48 13.98 -1.26
CA ARG A 45 16.48 15.43 -1.14
C ARG A 45 17.39 16.07 -2.20
N ALA A 46 18.53 15.46 -2.50
CA ALA A 46 19.45 15.94 -3.52
C ALA A 46 18.85 15.85 -4.93
N ASP A 47 18.17 14.74 -5.25
CA ASP A 47 17.64 14.49 -6.60
C ASP A 47 16.26 15.13 -6.84
N PHE A 48 15.40 15.15 -5.83
CA PHE A 48 13.98 15.50 -6.00
C PHE A 48 13.55 16.74 -5.22
N GLY A 49 14.39 17.30 -4.34
CA GLY A 49 14.11 18.53 -3.61
C GLY A 49 13.54 18.30 -2.20
N PRO A 50 12.24 18.53 -1.93
CA PRO A 50 11.73 18.54 -0.56
C PRO A 50 11.90 17.19 0.14
N GLY A 51 12.23 17.21 1.44
CA GLY A 51 12.46 15.98 2.21
C GLY A 51 11.21 15.10 2.34
N LEU A 52 11.39 13.78 2.22
CA LEU A 52 10.36 12.79 2.52
C LEU A 52 9.89 12.95 3.97
N LYS A 53 8.57 13.13 4.16
CA LYS A 53 8.00 13.05 5.50
C LYS A 53 8.05 11.59 5.95
N PRO A 54 8.54 11.29 7.17
CA PRO A 54 8.45 9.94 7.68
C PRO A 54 6.98 9.51 7.71
N PRO A 55 6.67 8.25 7.34
CA PRO A 55 5.31 7.74 7.45
C PRO A 55 4.83 7.91 8.90
N PRO A 56 3.52 8.16 9.11
CA PRO A 56 2.96 8.31 10.45
C PRO A 56 3.38 7.11 11.29
N ALA A 57 3.87 7.39 12.51
CA ALA A 57 4.48 6.40 13.39
C ALA A 57 3.70 5.09 13.33
N VAL A 58 4.34 4.04 12.81
CA VAL A 58 3.75 2.69 12.80
C VAL A 58 3.74 2.22 14.24
N THR A 59 2.67 2.55 14.98
CA THR A 59 2.53 2.27 16.42
C THR A 59 2.40 0.78 16.71
N SER A 60 2.16 -0.06 15.70
CA SER A 60 2.26 -1.51 15.83
C SER A 60 2.50 -2.18 14.49
N PHE A 61 3.51 -3.06 14.43
CA PHE A 61 3.57 -4.12 13.45
C PHE A 61 2.73 -5.27 13.99
N ARG A 62 1.43 -5.31 13.66
CA ARG A 62 0.62 -6.48 14.00
C ARG A 62 1.14 -7.66 13.19
N TYR A 63 1.93 -8.51 13.82
CA TYR A 63 2.24 -9.83 13.29
C TYR A 63 0.93 -10.63 13.25
N LYS A 64 0.29 -10.66 12.07
CA LYS A 64 -0.72 -11.68 11.78
C LYS A 64 0.04 -12.99 11.60
N ALA A 65 0.38 -13.63 12.72
CA ALA A 65 0.53 -15.08 12.74
C ALA A 65 -0.78 -15.62 12.18
N GLY A 66 -0.79 -15.97 10.91
CA GLY A 66 -1.99 -16.38 10.21
C GLY A 66 -2.57 -17.59 10.92
N LYS A 67 -3.62 -17.41 11.72
CA LYS A 67 -4.66 -18.44 11.75
C LYS A 67 -5.17 -18.49 10.31
N PRO A 68 -5.08 -19.64 9.61
CA PRO A 68 -5.69 -19.74 8.30
C PRO A 68 -7.15 -19.33 8.47
N LYS A 69 -7.54 -18.24 7.82
CA LYS A 69 -8.96 -17.95 7.62
C LYS A 69 -9.48 -19.20 6.93
N LYS A 70 -10.28 -19.98 7.66
CA LYS A 70 -11.07 -21.07 7.11
C LYS A 70 -11.78 -20.45 5.90
N ALA A 71 -11.34 -20.81 4.70
CA ALA A 71 -11.97 -20.34 3.49
C ALA A 71 -13.44 -20.73 3.61
N ALA A 72 -14.33 -19.74 3.66
CA ALA A 72 -15.73 -20.01 3.45
C ALA A 72 -15.82 -20.68 2.09
N ALA A 73 -16.32 -21.92 2.08
CA ALA A 73 -16.40 -22.75 0.90
C ALA A 73 -17.01 -21.96 -0.27
N PRO A 74 -16.37 -21.93 -1.45
CA PRO A 74 -17.05 -21.42 -2.63
C PRO A 74 -18.25 -22.33 -2.90
N LYS A 75 -19.45 -21.73 -2.98
CA LYS A 75 -20.66 -22.41 -3.45
C LYS A 75 -20.37 -23.02 -4.83
N PRO A 76 -20.81 -24.26 -5.11
CA PRO A 76 -20.50 -24.93 -6.36
C PRO A 76 -21.21 -24.22 -7.51
N ALA A 77 -20.43 -23.66 -8.43
CA ALA A 77 -20.88 -23.40 -9.80
C ALA A 77 -20.82 -24.75 -10.55
N PRO A 78 -21.88 -25.17 -11.25
CA PRO A 78 -21.87 -26.43 -11.98
C PRO A 78 -20.91 -26.34 -13.18
N ALA A 79 -19.99 -27.29 -13.23
CA ALA A 79 -19.10 -27.53 -14.35
C ALA A 79 -19.88 -28.16 -15.51
N ALA A 80 -19.67 -27.66 -16.72
CA ALA A 80 -19.79 -28.44 -17.94
C ALA A 80 -18.53 -28.19 -18.78
N ALA A 81 -17.75 -29.26 -18.94
CA ALA A 81 -16.54 -29.37 -19.74
C ALA A 81 -16.85 -29.12 -21.24
N ALA A 82 -16.09 -28.24 -21.89
CA ALA A 82 -14.94 -28.57 -22.76
C ALA A 82 -15.31 -29.00 -24.20
N THR A 83 -15.07 -28.12 -25.17
CA THR A 83 -14.72 -28.47 -26.56
C THR A 83 -13.93 -27.33 -27.23
N ALA A 84 -12.70 -27.65 -27.62
CA ALA A 84 -11.91 -27.26 -28.79
C ALA A 84 -11.92 -25.84 -29.41
N ALA A 85 -10.69 -25.46 -29.84
CA ALA A 85 -10.31 -24.57 -30.96
C ALA A 85 -10.16 -23.05 -30.72
N ALA A 86 -8.92 -22.57 -30.85
CA ALA A 86 -8.60 -21.25 -31.42
C ALA A 86 -8.88 -21.28 -32.94
N PRO A 87 -9.26 -20.17 -33.64
CA PRO A 87 -8.74 -18.81 -33.51
C PRO A 87 -9.81 -17.69 -33.47
N ALA A 88 -9.37 -16.45 -33.21
CA ALA A 88 -10.17 -15.20 -33.21
C ALA A 88 -10.96 -14.97 -34.53
N PRO A 89 -12.12 -14.28 -34.56
CA PRO A 89 -12.14 -12.80 -34.48
C PRO A 89 -13.41 -12.16 -33.84
N LYS A 90 -13.28 -10.86 -33.51
CA LYS A 90 -14.31 -9.79 -33.32
C LYS A 90 -15.77 -10.21 -33.07
N LYS A 91 -16.31 -9.83 -31.90
CA LYS A 91 -17.71 -9.39 -31.77
C LYS A 91 -17.82 -8.17 -30.86
N GLU A 92 -18.50 -7.18 -31.39
CA GLU A 92 -18.91 -5.91 -30.77
C GLU A 92 -19.79 -6.10 -29.53
N GLN A 93 -19.83 -5.02 -28.76
CA GLN A 93 -20.64 -4.73 -27.57
C GLN A 93 -22.11 -5.18 -27.66
N PRO A 94 -22.76 -5.29 -26.49
CA PRO A 94 -23.98 -4.52 -26.29
C PRO A 94 -23.96 -3.65 -25.00
N PRO A 95 -24.88 -2.67 -24.88
CA PRO A 95 -24.58 -1.31 -24.42
C PRO A 95 -25.07 -0.96 -23.01
N ALA A 96 -24.64 0.23 -22.56
CA ALA A 96 -25.34 1.14 -21.65
C ALA A 96 -25.60 0.65 -20.21
N LYS A 97 -24.59 0.81 -19.36
CA LYS A 97 -24.80 1.37 -18.02
C LYS A 97 -23.88 2.58 -17.90
N PRO A 98 -24.35 3.73 -17.38
CA PRO A 98 -23.47 4.87 -17.18
C PRO A 98 -22.31 4.40 -16.32
N ASP A 99 -21.09 4.50 -16.87
CA ASP A 99 -19.92 3.91 -16.25
C ASP A 99 -19.87 4.40 -14.79
N PRO A 100 -19.91 3.52 -13.78
CA PRO A 100 -19.88 3.95 -12.37
C PRO A 100 -18.61 4.77 -12.08
N LYS A 101 -17.58 4.58 -12.92
CA LYS A 101 -16.35 5.37 -12.95
C LYS A 101 -16.60 6.82 -13.41
N LEU A 102 -17.35 7.04 -14.49
CA LEU A 102 -17.72 8.39 -14.95
C LEU A 102 -18.54 9.14 -13.90
N GLN A 103 -19.51 8.47 -13.26
CA GLN A 103 -20.29 9.08 -12.17
C GLN A 103 -19.42 9.42 -10.95
N GLY A 104 -18.45 8.56 -10.63
CA GLY A 104 -17.48 8.81 -9.57
C GLY A 104 -16.59 10.02 -9.86
N LEU A 105 -16.13 10.15 -11.10
CA LEU A 105 -15.29 11.27 -11.55
C LEU A 105 -16.07 12.59 -11.60
N GLN A 106 -17.32 12.59 -12.09
CA GLN A 106 -18.18 13.78 -12.06
C GLN A 106 -18.46 14.28 -10.63
N LYS A 107 -18.71 13.37 -9.68
CA LYS A 107 -18.87 13.71 -8.26
C LYS A 107 -17.59 14.32 -7.67
N ARG A 108 -16.43 13.80 -8.08
CA ARG A 108 -15.11 14.32 -7.65
C ARG A 108 -14.83 15.70 -8.24
N LEU A 109 -15.20 15.95 -9.49
CA LEU A 109 -15.10 17.25 -10.16
C LEU A 109 -15.94 18.29 -9.40
N ALA A 110 -17.22 18.00 -9.14
CA ALA A 110 -18.10 18.91 -8.40
C ALA A 110 -17.60 19.21 -6.98
N ALA A 111 -17.01 18.21 -6.30
CA ALA A 111 -16.42 18.40 -4.99
C ALA A 111 -15.11 19.22 -5.04
N ALA A 112 -14.31 19.06 -6.10
CA ALA A 112 -13.08 19.84 -6.31
C ALA A 112 -13.39 21.30 -6.66
N GLN A 113 -14.36 21.55 -7.53
CA GLN A 113 -14.83 22.91 -7.85
C GLN A 113 -15.38 23.64 -6.61
N LYS A 114 -16.18 22.97 -5.78
CA LYS A 114 -16.64 23.54 -4.49
C LYS A 114 -15.48 23.89 -3.56
N LYS A 115 -14.39 23.12 -3.58
CA LYS A 115 -13.17 23.43 -2.80
C LYS A 115 -12.42 24.62 -3.38
N VAL A 116 -12.34 24.74 -4.70
CA VAL A 116 -11.79 25.93 -5.37
C VAL A 116 -12.61 27.17 -5.01
N GLU A 117 -13.94 27.12 -5.10
CA GLU A 117 -14.81 28.26 -4.77
C GLU A 117 -14.71 28.66 -3.30
N THR A 118 -14.69 27.70 -2.38
CA THR A 118 -14.52 27.99 -0.95
C THR A 118 -13.13 28.54 -0.62
N ALA A 119 -12.08 28.04 -1.27
CA ALA A 119 -10.73 28.58 -1.13
C ALA A 119 -10.59 29.97 -1.75
N LYS A 120 -11.23 30.23 -2.91
CA LYS A 120 -11.33 31.56 -3.55
C LYS A 120 -12.06 32.55 -2.65
N ALA A 121 -13.22 32.16 -2.10
CA ALA A 121 -13.99 32.98 -1.18
C ALA A 121 -13.23 33.27 0.14
N ALA A 122 -12.37 32.34 0.57
CA ALA A 122 -11.50 32.51 1.73
C ALA A 122 -10.17 33.24 1.43
N GLY A 123 -9.94 33.69 0.19
CA GLY A 123 -8.70 34.36 -0.23
C GLY A 123 -7.44 33.47 -0.12
N LYS A 124 -7.61 32.14 -0.10
CA LYS A 124 -6.51 31.17 -0.01
C LYS A 124 -5.99 30.85 -1.42
N PRO A 125 -4.70 30.50 -1.56
CA PRO A 125 -4.15 30.08 -2.84
C PRO A 125 -4.91 28.84 -3.37
N THR A 126 -5.42 28.92 -4.60
CA THR A 126 -6.27 27.89 -5.22
C THR A 126 -5.58 27.07 -6.29
N ARG A 127 -4.31 27.37 -6.59
CA ARG A 127 -3.55 26.74 -7.67
C ARG A 127 -3.55 25.20 -7.59
N ASP A 128 -3.21 24.63 -6.44
CA ASP A 128 -3.21 23.17 -6.24
C ASP A 128 -4.62 22.55 -6.39
N LEU A 129 -5.68 23.31 -6.12
CA LEU A 129 -7.06 22.86 -6.26
C LEU A 129 -7.53 22.97 -7.71
N GLU A 130 -7.04 23.95 -8.45
CA GLU A 130 -7.28 24.15 -9.89
C GLU A 130 -6.55 23.09 -10.71
N ASP A 131 -5.28 22.80 -10.40
CA ASP A 131 -4.51 21.71 -11.02
C ASP A 131 -5.24 20.37 -10.84
N ARG A 132 -5.81 20.13 -9.64
CA ARG A 132 -6.61 18.95 -9.36
C ARG A 132 -7.94 18.91 -10.13
N VAL A 133 -8.54 20.05 -10.45
CA VAL A 133 -9.72 20.11 -11.33
C VAL A 133 -9.31 19.72 -12.75
N TYR A 134 -8.19 20.25 -13.26
CA TYR A 134 -7.67 19.90 -14.59
C TYR A 134 -7.36 18.40 -14.74
N GLU A 135 -6.74 17.77 -13.73
CA GLU A 135 -6.48 16.32 -13.75
C GLU A 135 -7.77 15.47 -13.79
N ILE A 136 -8.81 15.90 -13.05
CA ILE A 136 -10.09 15.18 -13.02
C ILE A 136 -10.86 15.37 -14.34
N GLU A 137 -10.79 16.56 -14.93
CA GLU A 137 -11.35 16.85 -16.24
C GLU A 137 -10.65 16.05 -17.35
N ASP A 138 -9.33 15.89 -17.27
CA ASP A 138 -8.59 15.04 -18.21
C ASP A 138 -8.93 13.56 -18.02
N ALA A 139 -9.00 13.08 -16.78
CA ALA A 139 -9.46 11.72 -16.49
C ALA A 139 -10.89 11.46 -16.99
N LEU A 140 -11.77 12.47 -16.95
CA LEU A 140 -13.11 12.40 -17.57
C LEU A 140 -13.03 12.35 -19.09
N ARG A 141 -12.15 13.14 -19.71
CA ARG A 141 -11.94 13.13 -21.17
C ARG A 141 -11.38 11.79 -21.62
N VAL A 142 -10.37 11.26 -20.95
CA VAL A 142 -9.77 9.94 -21.24
C VAL A 142 -10.80 8.84 -21.04
N ALA A 143 -11.52 8.84 -19.92
CA ALA A 143 -12.55 7.84 -19.65
C ALA A 143 -13.73 7.91 -20.62
N GLY A 144 -14.10 9.10 -21.11
CA GLY A 144 -15.12 9.28 -22.15
C GLY A 144 -14.63 9.07 -23.58
N SER A 145 -13.31 9.00 -23.80
CA SER A 145 -12.69 8.72 -25.11
C SER A 145 -12.29 7.25 -25.27
N THR A 146 -12.37 6.47 -24.20
CA THR A 146 -12.14 5.01 -24.21
C THR A 146 -13.40 4.20 -24.52
N ASP A 147 -14.43 4.82 -25.11
CA ASP A 147 -15.67 4.19 -25.60
C ASP A 147 -15.63 4.06 -27.13
#